data_AF-T1GYU4-F1
#
_entry.id   AF-T1GYU4-F1
#
_cell.length_a   1.000
_cell.length_b   1.000
_cell.length_c   1.000
_cell.angle_alpha   90.00
_cell.angle_beta   90.00
_cell.angle_gamma   90.00
#
_symmetry.space_group_name_H-M   'P 1'
#
loop_
_entity.id
_entity.type
_entity.pdbx_description
1 polymer ?
#
loop_
_entity_poly.entity_id
_entity_poly.type
_entity_poly.pdbx_seq_one_letter_code
_entity_poly.pdbx_strand_id
1 'polypeptide(L)'
;MGCFGSAESKQSDDDDRLQKRRSEQITKQLQKDKQIYRATHRLLLLGAGESGKSTIVKQMRILHVNGFSNEERKQKIDDIKKNIRDAIIKKLL
;
A
#
# COMPACT_ATOMS: atom_id res chain seq x y z
N MET A 1 -37.96 40.56 -30.18
CA MET A 1 -37.35 39.22 -30.08
C MET A 1 -36.42 39.21 -28.88
N GLY A 2 -36.97 38.89 -27.71
CA GLY A 2 -36.18 38.75 -26.48
C GLY A 2 -36.33 37.32 -25.98
N CYS A 3 -35.28 36.51 -26.11
CA CYS A 3 -35.22 35.21 -25.45
C CYS A 3 -34.93 35.45 -23.96
N PHE A 4 -35.99 35.35 -23.17
CA PHE A 4 -35.94 35.06 -21.74
C PHE A 4 -35.53 33.59 -21.54
N GLY A 5 -34.54 33.35 -20.69
CA GLY A 5 -34.25 32.03 -20.12
C GLY A 5 -32.86 31.50 -20.45
N SER A 6 -31.92 31.60 -19.51
CA SER A 6 -30.65 30.83 -19.49
C SER A 6 -29.91 31.02 -18.15
N ALA A 7 -30.55 30.63 -17.05
CA ALA A 7 -29.85 30.43 -15.77
C ALA A 7 -29.48 28.94 -15.59
N GLU A 8 -30.36 28.02 -15.99
CA GLU A 8 -30.16 26.57 -15.86
C GLU A 8 -29.09 26.00 -16.81
N SER A 9 -28.94 26.54 -18.03
CA SER A 9 -27.97 26.07 -19.03
C SER A 9 -26.52 26.40 -18.69
N LYS A 10 -26.26 27.47 -17.93
CA LYS A 10 -24.90 27.82 -17.51
C LYS A 10 -24.38 26.92 -16.40
N GLN A 11 -25.28 26.44 -15.54
CA GLN A 11 -24.93 25.60 -14.40
C GLN A 11 -24.47 24.20 -14.84
N SER A 12 -25.12 23.62 -15.87
CA SER A 12 -24.74 22.33 -16.44
C SER A 12 -23.37 22.37 -17.14
N ASP A 13 -23.08 23.45 -17.87
CA ASP A 13 -21.81 23.60 -18.60
C ASP A 13 -20.60 23.70 -17.66
N ASP A 14 -20.76 24.35 -16.50
CA ASP A 14 -19.71 24.48 -15.50
C ASP A 14 -19.47 23.16 -14.75
N ASP A 15 -20.54 22.41 -14.44
CA ASP A 15 -20.45 21.08 -13.86
C ASP A 15 -19.76 20.09 -14.82
N ASP A 16 -20.11 20.09 -16.11
CA ASP A 16 -19.47 19.23 -17.11
C ASP A 16 -17.98 19.55 -17.27
N ARG A 17 -17.60 20.83 -17.22
CA ARG A 17 -16.18 21.25 -17.21
C ARG A 17 -15.46 20.78 -15.96
N LEU A 18 -16.10 20.84 -14.80
CA LEU A 18 -15.52 20.36 -13.54
C LEU A 18 -15.33 18.83 -13.57
N GLN A 19 -16.33 18.08 -14.06
CA GLN A 19 -16.24 16.63 -14.23
C GLN A 19 -15.13 16.26 -15.20
N LYS A 20 -15.02 16.97 -16.32
CA LYS A 20 -13.93 16.75 -17.29
C LYS A 20 -12.56 16.99 -16.66
N ARG A 21 -12.38 18.08 -15.91
CA ARG A 21 -11.11 18.36 -15.19
C ARG A 21 -10.77 17.26 -14.18
N ARG A 22 -11.75 16.75 -13.43
CA ARG A 22 -11.53 15.61 -12.53
C ARG A 22 -11.13 14.35 -13.29
N SER A 23 -11.81 14.04 -14.38
CA SER A 23 -11.49 12.88 -15.23
C SER A 23 -10.08 12.96 -15.81
N GLU A 24 -9.67 14.14 -16.27
CA GLU A 24 -8.30 14.39 -16.75
C GLU A 24 -7.25 14.22 -15.64
N GLN A 25 -7.54 14.67 -14.41
CA GLN A 25 -6.65 14.47 -13.26
C GLN A 25 -6.50 12.98 -12.91
N ILE A 26 -7.61 12.24 -12.89
CA ILE A 26 -7.61 10.79 -12.66
C ILE A 26 -6.77 10.09 -13.75
N THR A 27 -6.99 10.44 -15.01
CA THR A 27 -6.26 9.85 -16.14
C THR A 27 -4.76 10.08 -16.03
N LYS A 28 -4.35 11.31 -15.66
CA LYS A 28 -2.94 11.65 -15.42
C LYS A 28 -2.37 10.83 -14.26
N GLN A 29 -3.11 10.63 -13.18
CA GLN A 29 -2.67 9.81 -12.05
C GLN A 29 -2.49 8.35 -12.47
N LEU A 30 -3.46 7.78 -13.18
CA LEU A 30 -3.40 6.41 -13.70
C LEU A 30 -2.20 6.17 -14.61
N GLN A 31 -1.83 7.15 -15.44
CA GLN A 31 -0.64 7.05 -16.28
C GLN A 31 0.66 6.99 -15.46
N LYS A 32 0.77 7.82 -14.41
CA LYS A 32 1.91 7.79 -13.48
C LYS A 32 2.00 6.46 -12.75
N ASP A 33 0.88 5.99 -12.20
CA ASP A 33 0.82 4.73 -11.47
C ASP A 33 1.17 3.54 -12.37
N LYS A 34 0.74 3.56 -13.64
CA LYS A 34 1.10 2.55 -14.64
C LYS A 34 2.60 2.52 -14.91
N GLN A 35 3.27 3.68 -14.94
CA GLN A 35 4.72 3.75 -15.12
C GLN A 35 5.46 3.18 -13.92
N ILE A 36 5.06 3.56 -12.70
CA ILE A 36 5.62 3.02 -11.45
C ILE A 36 5.41 1.50 -11.38
N TYR A 37 4.22 1.03 -11.72
CA TYR A 37 3.87 -0.38 -11.73
C TYR A 37 4.76 -1.18 -12.69
N ARG A 38 4.99 -0.67 -13.90
CA ARG A 38 5.89 -1.31 -14.89
C ARG A 38 7.35 -1.32 -14.48
N ALA A 39 7.80 -0.31 -13.73
CA ALA A 39 9.17 -0.24 -13.22
C ALA A 39 9.38 -1.14 -11.97
N THR A 40 8.30 -1.60 -11.33
CA THR A 40 8.38 -2.39 -10.09
C THR A 40 8.63 -3.87 -10.40
N HIS A 41 9.69 -4.43 -9.84
CA HIS A 41 9.99 -5.86 -9.95
C HIS A 41 9.22 -6.65 -8.90
N ARG A 42 8.27 -7.48 -9.34
CA ARG A 42 7.43 -8.29 -8.46
C ARG A 42 8.05 -9.67 -8.25
N LEU A 43 8.40 -9.99 -7.00
CA LEU A 43 9.02 -11.26 -6.62
C LEU A 43 8.03 -12.08 -5.77
N LEU A 44 7.97 -13.38 -6.02
CA LEU A 44 7.20 -14.34 -5.24
C LEU A 44 8.15 -15.32 -4.54
N LEU A 45 8.05 -15.42 -3.22
CA LEU A 45 8.83 -16.38 -2.44
C LEU A 45 7.99 -17.63 -2.18
N LEU A 46 8.46 -18.79 -2.67
CA LEU A 46 7.83 -20.09 -2.48
C LEU A 46 8.66 -20.98 -1.56
N GLY A 47 8.01 -21.94 -0.89
CA GLY A 47 8.66 -22.90 -0.01
C GLY A 47 7.70 -23.46 1.05
N ALA A 48 8.09 -24.54 1.71
CA ALA A 48 7.34 -25.18 2.79
C ALA A 48 7.11 -24.25 4.00
N GLY A 49 6.25 -24.65 4.94
CA GLY A 49 6.16 -23.98 6.24
C GLY A 49 7.55 -23.85 6.89
N GLU A 50 7.79 -22.74 7.59
CA GLU A 50 9.03 -22.51 8.36
C GLU A 50 10.34 -22.41 7.53
N SER A 51 10.28 -22.48 6.20
CA SER A 51 11.44 -22.41 5.31
C SER A 51 12.18 -21.04 5.26
N GLY A 52 11.88 -20.12 6.17
CA GLY A 52 12.57 -18.83 6.27
C GLY A 52 12.10 -17.73 5.32
N LYS A 53 11.00 -17.90 4.57
CA LYS A 53 10.45 -16.86 3.65
C LYS A 53 10.25 -15.51 4.36
N SER A 54 9.64 -15.51 5.54
CA SER A 54 9.44 -14.29 6.33
C SER A 54 10.76 -13.67 6.79
N THR A 55 11.80 -14.47 6.98
CA THR A 55 13.14 -13.99 7.35
C THR A 55 13.78 -13.24 6.19
N ILE A 56 13.66 -13.73 4.96
CA ILE A 56 14.15 -13.04 3.75
C ILE A 56 13.47 -11.66 3.62
N VAL A 57 12.15 -11.60 3.78
CA VAL A 57 11.41 -10.33 3.71
C VAL A 57 11.86 -9.36 4.81
N LYS A 58 12.09 -9.84 6.04
CA LYS A 58 12.63 -9.00 7.13
C LYS A 58 14.03 -8.47 6.81
N GLN A 59 14.90 -9.27 6.20
CA GLN A 59 16.24 -8.82 5.79
C GLN A 59 16.17 -7.77 4.69
N MET A 60 15.29 -7.95 3.70
CA MET A 60 15.09 -6.93 2.66
C MET A 60 14.68 -5.59 3.25
N ARG A 61 13.82 -5.60 4.28
CA ARG A 61 13.41 -4.39 4.99
C ARG A 61 14.56 -3.73 5.77
N ILE A 62 15.40 -4.53 6.43
CA ILE A 62 16.58 -4.02 7.16
C ILE A 62 17.57 -3.32 6.21
N LEU A 63 17.84 -3.94 5.06
CA LEU A 63 18.84 -3.47 4.12
C LEU A 63 18.36 -2.33 3.22
N HIS A 64 17.07 -2.30 2.86
CA HIS A 64 16.58 -1.40 1.80
C HIS A 64 15.45 -0.45 2.25
N VAL A 65 14.86 -0.62 3.44
CA VAL A 65 13.66 0.12 3.88
C VAL A 65 13.80 0.61 5.33
N ASN A 66 14.89 1.33 5.63
CA ASN A 66 15.14 2.00 6.93
C ASN A 66 14.91 1.13 8.19
N GLY A 67 14.94 -0.20 8.06
CA GLY A 67 14.74 -1.14 9.16
C GLY A 67 13.38 -1.04 9.87
N PHE A 68 13.42 -1.32 11.18
CA PHE A 68 12.26 -1.35 12.09
C PHE A 68 12.33 -0.22 13.10
N SER A 69 11.20 0.47 13.32
CA SER A 69 11.07 1.55 14.29
C SER A 69 11.20 1.04 15.73
N ASN A 70 11.40 1.96 16.68
CA ASN A 70 11.50 1.60 18.09
C ASN A 70 10.19 1.01 18.63
N GLU A 71 9.05 1.52 18.15
CA GLU A 71 7.71 1.03 18.51
C GLU A 71 7.51 -0.41 18.03
N GLU A 72 7.88 -0.71 16.77
CA GLU A 72 7.79 -2.07 16.23
C GLU A 72 8.70 -3.03 16.99
N ARG A 73 9.93 -2.61 17.33
CA ARG A 73 10.86 -3.41 18.14
C ARG A 73 10.27 -3.70 19.52
N LYS A 74 9.64 -2.71 20.16
CA LYS A 74 8.94 -2.91 21.45
C LYS A 74 7.83 -3.92 21.34
N GLN A 75 6.99 -3.85 20.29
CA GLN A 75 5.94 -4.84 20.05
C GLN A 75 6.50 -6.26 19.85
N LYS A 76 7.70 -6.41 19.29
CA LYS A 76 8.35 -7.72 19.11
C LYS A 76 8.88 -8.34 20.39
N ILE A 77 8.98 -7.60 21.49
CA ILE A 77 9.43 -8.15 22.78
C ILE A 77 8.47 -9.26 23.24
N ASP A 78 7.16 -9.05 23.10
CA ASP A 78 6.17 -10.03 23.56
C ASP A 78 6.16 -11.30 22.69
N ASP A 79 6.31 -11.14 21.37
CA ASP A 79 6.51 -12.25 20.44
C ASP A 79 7.75 -13.09 20.84
N ILE A 80 8.87 -12.44 21.16
CA ILE A 80 10.11 -13.11 21.57
C ILE A 80 9.90 -13.87 22.88
N LYS A 81 9.29 -13.25 23.88
CA LYS A 81 8.98 -13.89 25.17
C LYS A 81 8.09 -15.12 24.97
N LYS A 82 7.07 -15.02 24.12
CA LYS A 82 6.18 -16.12 23.79
C LYS A 82 6.95 -17.27 23.13
N ASN A 83 7.76 -16.98 22.11
CA ASN A 83 8.57 -17.99 21.43
C ASN A 83 9.53 -18.73 22.37
N ILE A 84 10.15 -18.01 23.32
CA ILE A 84 11.02 -18.63 24.33
C ILE A 84 10.21 -19.57 25.24
N ARG A 85 9.06 -19.10 25.74
CA ARG A 85 8.16 -19.93 26.59
C ARG A 85 7.72 -21.19 25.84
N ASP A 86 7.23 -21.03 24.61
CA ASP A 86 6.73 -22.13 23.80
C ASP A 86 7.85 -23.15 23.50
N ALA A 87 9.07 -22.67 23.23
CA ALA A 87 10.23 -23.54 23.02
C ALA A 87 10.61 -24.34 24.28
N ILE A 88 10.51 -23.74 25.46
CA ILE A 88 10.79 -24.44 26.74
C ILE A 88 9.71 -25.49 27.00
N ILE A 89 8.42 -25.13 26.87
CA ILE A 89 7.31 -26.06 27.10
C ILE A 89 7.37 -27.24 26.13
N LYS A 90 7.59 -26.97 24.84
CA LYS A 90 7.72 -28.01 23.80
C LYS A 90 8.90 -28.95 24.02
N LYS A 91 9.91 -28.54 24.81
CA LYS A 91 11.07 -29.39 25.15
C LYS A 91 10.82 -30.24 26.40
N LEU A 92 9.95 -29.79 27.30
CA LEU A 92 9.65 -30.47 28.57
C LEU A 92 8.47 -31.46 28.49
N LEU A 93 7.64 -31.34 27.45
CA LEU A 93 6.53 -32.25 27.12
C LEU A 93 6.86 -33.01 25.84
#